data_AF-A0A958GSZ3-F1
#
_entry.id   AF-A0A958GSZ3-F1
#
_cell.length_a   1.000
_cell.length_b   1.000
_cell.length_c   1.000
_cell.angle_alpha   90.00
_cell.angle_beta   90.00
_cell.angle_gamma   90.00
#
_symmetry.space_group_name_H-M   'P 1'
#
loop_
_entity.id
_entity.type
_entity.pdbx_description
1 polymer ?
#
loop_
_entity_poly.entity_id
_entity_poly.type
_entity_poly.pdbx_seq_one_letter_code
_entity_poly.pdbx_strand_id
1 'polypeptide(L)'
;MDRPFHSFLERLSARGYRAVQATGCRRFVKEEATRKLEFAVVARRRTRYVGEVRYRQTVGYIVETTVTTTTLGRLQVTAPDLQLRAMIDRLNRFRRLVEVSDGAAGGEFPYRVWSHDGPWAQALIARPNVRSLLSELLSEGRVPGSQPSFFLFPGTLRWGANVRSEADFERLAPDRIEDAMLALAEQLEAFPPTVPSHLTGFEQFARKHPMLLVVLYFGLGLVACGLLGSLLVIGLLAFALLR
;
A
#
# COMPACT_ATOMS: atom_id res chain seq x y z
N MET A 1 2.05 -22.36 -19.41
CA MET A 1 1.51 -21.22 -18.65
C MET A 1 2.58 -20.15 -18.66
N ASP A 2 2.55 -19.36 -19.73
CA ASP A 2 3.48 -18.27 -20.01
C ASP A 2 3.47 -17.28 -18.86
N ARG A 3 4.67 -16.85 -18.46
CA ARG A 3 4.90 -15.97 -17.31
C ARG A 3 4.79 -14.53 -17.84
N PRO A 4 3.69 -13.79 -17.64
CA PRO A 4 3.41 -12.54 -18.36
C PRO A 4 4.24 -11.33 -17.85
N PHE A 5 5.43 -11.59 -17.32
CA PHE A 5 6.34 -10.60 -16.72
C PHE A 5 7.78 -11.14 -16.65
N HIS A 6 8.18 -12.02 -17.56
CA HIS A 6 9.53 -12.61 -17.56
C HIS A 6 10.62 -11.54 -17.61
N SER A 7 10.48 -10.55 -18.49
CA SER A 7 11.39 -9.41 -18.65
C SER A 7 11.49 -8.54 -17.38
N PHE A 8 10.37 -8.35 -16.67
CA PHE A 8 10.35 -7.66 -15.37
C PHE A 8 11.16 -8.43 -14.32
N LEU A 9 11.02 -9.76 -14.27
CA LEU A 9 11.80 -10.60 -13.35
C LEU A 9 13.28 -10.66 -13.69
N GLU A 10 13.61 -10.68 -14.98
CA GLU A 10 15.00 -10.62 -15.44
C GLU A 10 15.66 -9.31 -15.04
N ARG A 11 14.97 -8.17 -15.23
CA ARG A 11 15.45 -6.86 -14.78
C ARG A 11 15.70 -6.82 -13.26
N LEU A 12 14.79 -7.37 -12.45
CA LEU A 12 15.01 -7.51 -11.01
C LEU A 12 16.22 -8.40 -10.69
N SER A 13 16.34 -9.54 -11.35
CA SER A 13 17.46 -10.47 -11.12
C SER A 13 18.80 -9.83 -11.51
N ALA A 14 18.84 -9.09 -12.62
CA ALA A 14 20.01 -8.35 -13.09
C ALA A 14 20.47 -7.26 -12.11
N ARG A 15 19.55 -6.67 -11.35
CA ARG A 15 19.86 -5.72 -10.26
C ARG A 15 20.26 -6.39 -8.94
N GLY A 16 20.43 -7.70 -8.93
CA GLY A 16 20.90 -8.45 -7.76
C GLY A 16 19.80 -8.83 -6.76
N TYR A 17 18.53 -8.70 -7.12
CA TYR A 17 17.46 -9.22 -6.27
C TYR A 17 17.43 -10.74 -6.28
N ARG A 18 17.19 -11.32 -5.11
CA ARG A 18 17.03 -12.76 -4.93
C ARG A 18 15.56 -13.07 -4.69
N ALA A 19 15.04 -14.06 -5.42
CA ALA A 19 13.68 -14.54 -5.22
C ALA A 19 13.56 -15.22 -3.84
N VAL A 20 12.62 -14.75 -3.03
CA VAL A 20 12.21 -15.36 -1.76
C VAL A 20 10.82 -15.93 -1.98
N GLN A 21 10.70 -17.25 -1.99
CA GLN A 21 9.41 -17.89 -2.24
C GLN A 21 8.49 -17.66 -1.03
N ALA A 22 7.36 -16.99 -1.28
CA ALA A 22 6.24 -16.92 -0.35
C ALA A 22 4.99 -17.48 -1.05
N THR A 23 4.17 -18.23 -0.33
CA THR A 23 2.93 -18.79 -0.87
C THR A 23 2.00 -17.68 -1.36
N GLY A 24 1.70 -17.66 -2.67
CA GLY A 24 0.77 -16.69 -3.27
C GLY A 24 1.34 -15.28 -3.52
N CYS A 25 2.60 -15.01 -3.17
CA CYS A 25 3.30 -13.74 -3.41
C CYS A 25 4.71 -14.04 -3.94
N ARG A 26 5.07 -13.44 -5.09
CA ARG A 26 6.46 -13.50 -5.55
C ARG A 26 7.21 -12.33 -4.94
N ARG A 27 8.12 -12.63 -4.02
CA ARG A 27 8.91 -11.63 -3.32
C ARG A 27 10.36 -11.71 -3.79
N PHE A 28 10.98 -10.56 -3.94
CA PHE A 28 12.35 -10.37 -4.39
C PHE A 28 13.03 -9.43 -3.41
N VAL A 29 14.17 -9.84 -2.86
CA VAL A 29 14.86 -9.08 -1.81
C VAL A 29 16.28 -8.79 -2.24
N LYS A 30 16.72 -7.56 -1.99
CA LYS A 30 18.10 -7.11 -2.13
C LYS A 30 18.50 -6.44 -0.82
N GLU A 31 19.60 -6.87 -0.24
CA GLU A 31 20.17 -6.26 0.96
C GLU A 31 21.44 -5.52 0.55
N GLU A 32 21.46 -4.22 0.83
CA GLU A 32 22.60 -3.33 0.68
C GLU A 32 23.14 -2.98 2.07
N ALA A 33 24.35 -2.42 2.12
CA ALA A 33 25.06 -2.17 3.38
C ALA A 33 24.23 -1.39 4.42
N THR A 34 23.34 -0.50 3.98
CA THR A 34 22.53 0.37 4.84
C THR A 34 21.03 0.14 4.72
N ARG A 35 20.57 -0.64 3.74
CA ARG A 35 19.14 -0.72 3.40
C ARG A 35 18.74 -2.10 2.89
N LYS A 36 17.51 -2.48 3.20
CA LYS A 36 16.82 -3.62 2.61
C LYS A 36 15.78 -3.12 1.62
N LEU A 37 15.85 -3.65 0.41
CA LEU A 37 14.88 -3.42 -0.66
C LEU A 37 14.08 -4.70 -0.90
N GLU A 38 12.78 -4.53 -1.12
CA GLU A 38 11.86 -5.63 -1.44
C GLU A 38 10.94 -5.22 -2.59
N PHE A 39 10.87 -6.07 -3.61
CA PHE A 39 9.81 -6.06 -4.61
C PHE A 39 8.88 -7.24 -4.38
N ALA A 40 7.58 -6.97 -4.28
CA ALA A 40 6.55 -7.98 -4.11
C ALA A 40 5.53 -7.89 -5.25
N VAL A 41 5.24 -9.03 -5.88
CA VAL A 41 4.20 -9.16 -6.90
C VAL A 41 3.12 -10.09 -6.35
N VAL A 42 1.95 -9.50 -6.07
CA VAL A 42 0.80 -10.19 -5.47
C VAL A 42 -0.31 -10.35 -6.51
N ALA A 43 -0.68 -11.59 -6.81
CA ALA A 43 -1.79 -11.85 -7.73
C ALA A 43 -3.14 -11.50 -7.10
N ARG A 44 -3.90 -10.61 -7.73
CA ARG A 44 -5.30 -10.34 -7.36
C ARG A 44 -6.18 -11.42 -7.97
N ARG A 45 -6.89 -12.16 -7.11
CA ARG A 45 -7.79 -13.23 -7.54
C ARG A 45 -9.23 -12.88 -7.23
N ARG A 46 -10.13 -13.10 -8.18
CA ARG A 46 -11.57 -13.04 -7.99
C ARG A 46 -12.13 -14.46 -8.03
N THR A 47 -13.01 -14.78 -7.08
CA THR A 47 -13.78 -16.04 -7.14
C THR A 47 -14.87 -15.87 -8.19
N ARG A 48 -14.98 -16.84 -9.10
CA ARG A 48 -16.09 -16.96 -10.05
C ARG A 48 -16.77 -18.32 -9.89
N TYR A 49 -18.01 -18.38 -10.34
CA TYR A 49 -18.85 -19.57 -10.34
C TYR A 49 -19.33 -19.83 -11.77
N VAL A 50 -19.28 -21.08 -12.19
CA VAL A 50 -19.91 -21.58 -13.42
C VAL A 50 -20.71 -22.81 -13.02
N GLY A 51 -22.04 -22.67 -12.97
CA GLY A 51 -22.90 -23.63 -12.26
C GLY A 51 -22.49 -23.75 -10.79
N GLU A 52 -22.28 -24.98 -10.32
CA GLU A 52 -21.81 -25.28 -8.96
C GLU A 52 -20.27 -25.22 -8.82
N VAL A 53 -19.54 -25.07 -9.92
CA VAL A 53 -18.07 -25.10 -9.91
C VAL A 53 -17.50 -23.74 -9.50
N ARG A 54 -16.79 -23.73 -8.38
CA ARG A 54 -16.05 -22.57 -7.90
C ARG A 54 -14.61 -22.59 -8.43
N TYR A 55 -14.19 -21.52 -9.11
CA TYR A 55 -12.79 -21.32 -9.49
C TYR A 55 -12.28 -19.91 -9.16
N ARG A 56 -10.96 -19.78 -9.08
CA ARG A 56 -10.29 -18.48 -8.83
C ARG A 56 -9.64 -17.99 -10.11
N GLN A 57 -10.12 -16.88 -10.63
CA GLN A 57 -9.54 -16.22 -11.79
C GLN A 57 -8.60 -15.10 -11.33
N THR A 58 -7.40 -15.04 -11.86
CA THR A 58 -6.51 -13.88 -11.70
C THR A 58 -7.09 -12.72 -12.49
N VAL A 59 -7.31 -11.58 -11.84
CA VAL A 59 -7.89 -10.36 -12.43
C VAL A 59 -6.88 -9.21 -12.53
N GLY A 60 -5.64 -9.45 -12.13
CA GLY A 60 -4.53 -8.50 -12.16
C GLY A 60 -3.53 -8.80 -11.06
N TYR A 61 -2.61 -7.87 -10.85
CA TYR A 61 -1.51 -7.95 -9.90
C TYR A 61 -1.37 -6.63 -9.14
N ILE A 62 -0.79 -6.71 -7.95
CA ILE A 62 -0.26 -5.55 -7.22
C ILE A 62 1.25 -5.72 -7.20
N VAL A 63 1.96 -4.70 -7.66
CA VAL A 63 3.40 -4.59 -7.50
C VAL A 63 3.64 -3.62 -6.35
N GLU A 64 4.38 -4.06 -5.34
CA GLU A 64 4.80 -3.24 -4.21
C GLU A 64 6.32 -3.20 -4.14
N THR A 65 6.88 -2.02 -3.96
CA THR A 65 8.30 -1.81 -3.69
C THR A 65 8.45 -1.22 -2.29
N THR A 66 9.32 -1.82 -1.49
CA THR A 66 9.56 -1.41 -0.10
C THR A 66 11.05 -1.16 0.11
N VAL A 67 11.39 -0.06 0.79
CA VAL A 67 12.76 0.31 1.17
C VAL A 67 12.78 0.63 2.66
N THR A 68 13.72 0.05 3.39
CA THR A 68 13.94 0.43 4.80
C THR A 68 14.62 1.79 4.88
N THR A 69 14.19 2.62 5.82
CA THR A 69 14.76 3.96 6.05
C THR A 69 14.88 4.21 7.55
N THR A 70 15.70 5.19 7.96
CA THR A 70 15.76 5.66 9.35
C THR A 70 14.68 6.69 9.69
N THR A 71 13.97 7.23 8.69
CA THR A 71 12.92 8.24 8.91
C THR A 71 11.73 7.68 9.69
N LEU A 72 11.47 8.26 10.86
CA LEU A 72 10.35 7.91 11.75
C LEU A 72 9.16 8.82 11.50
N GLY A 73 8.50 8.67 10.36
CA GLY A 73 7.36 9.50 9.97
C GLY A 73 6.19 8.71 9.43
N ARG A 74 5.08 9.41 9.18
CA ARG A 74 3.97 8.92 8.39
C ARG A 74 3.59 9.95 7.34
N LEU A 75 3.60 9.52 6.10
CA LEU A 75 3.25 10.32 4.92
C LEU A 75 2.53 9.40 3.94
N GLN A 76 1.47 9.90 3.31
CA GLN A 76 0.82 9.23 2.19
C GLN A 76 0.66 10.23 1.06
N VAL A 77 1.04 9.80 -0.15
CA VAL A 77 0.86 10.59 -1.37
C VAL A 77 0.15 9.72 -2.40
N THR A 78 -0.91 10.26 -2.99
CA THR A 78 -1.71 9.56 -4.01
C THR A 78 -2.35 10.59 -4.94
N ALA A 79 -2.76 10.14 -6.13
CA ALA A 79 -3.37 11.03 -7.11
C ALA A 79 -4.76 11.53 -6.68
N PRO A 80 -5.22 12.65 -7.28
CA PRO A 80 -6.30 13.47 -6.73
C PRO A 80 -7.69 12.88 -6.98
N ASP A 81 -7.85 12.13 -8.08
CA ASP A 81 -9.09 11.47 -8.48
C ASP A 81 -9.25 10.09 -7.84
N LEU A 82 -9.59 10.10 -6.55
CA LEU A 82 -9.86 8.89 -5.79
C LEU A 82 -11.37 8.60 -5.75
N GLN A 83 -11.81 7.57 -6.48
CA GLN A 83 -13.19 7.06 -6.40
C GLN A 83 -13.60 6.62 -4.98
N LEU A 84 -12.64 6.42 -4.08
CA LEU A 84 -12.84 6.00 -2.69
C LEU A 84 -12.35 7.04 -1.66
N ARG A 85 -12.40 8.34 -1.99
CA ARG A 85 -11.90 9.43 -1.14
C ARG A 85 -12.39 9.33 0.32
N ALA A 86 -13.70 9.22 0.53
CA ALA A 86 -14.27 9.17 1.88
C ALA A 86 -13.74 7.97 2.71
N MET A 87 -13.49 6.83 2.07
CA MET A 87 -12.91 5.66 2.71
C MET A 87 -11.44 5.92 3.07
N ILE A 88 -10.68 6.53 2.17
CA ILE A 88 -9.26 6.88 2.39
C ILE A 88 -9.14 7.90 3.52
N ASP A 89 -9.96 8.94 3.55
CA ASP A 89 -9.98 9.93 4.62
C ASP A 89 -10.34 9.31 5.98
N ARG A 90 -11.23 8.31 5.98
CA ARG A 90 -11.56 7.55 7.21
C ARG A 90 -10.38 6.69 7.67
N LEU A 91 -9.69 6.00 6.76
CA LEU A 91 -8.51 5.20 7.06
C LEU A 91 -7.35 6.08 7.55
N ASN A 92 -7.18 7.26 6.95
CA ASN A 92 -6.15 8.22 7.29
C ASN A 92 -6.37 8.82 8.67
N ARG A 93 -7.62 9.16 9.02
CA ARG A 93 -7.96 9.56 10.40
C ARG A 93 -7.65 8.49 11.43
N PHE A 94 -7.95 7.21 11.14
CA PHE A 94 -7.58 6.11 12.04
C PHE A 94 -6.05 6.02 12.24
N ARG A 95 -5.28 6.35 11.21
CA ARG A 95 -3.80 6.41 11.24
C ARG A 95 -3.25 7.76 11.73
N ARG A 96 -4.11 8.66 12.21
CA ARG A 96 -3.76 10.03 12.65
C ARG A 96 -3.07 10.87 11.56
N LEU A 97 -3.46 10.66 10.30
CA LEU A 97 -3.01 11.46 9.18
C LEU A 97 -4.06 12.51 8.84
N VAL A 98 -3.59 13.74 8.65
CA VAL A 98 -4.40 14.88 8.22
C VAL A 98 -3.97 15.26 6.81
N GLU A 99 -4.95 15.61 5.97
CA GLU A 99 -4.67 16.11 4.63
C GLU A 99 -3.90 17.42 4.73
N VAL A 100 -2.74 17.49 4.09
CA VAL A 100 -1.93 18.70 4.00
C VAL A 100 -2.49 19.50 2.84
N SER A 101 -3.19 20.58 3.16
CA SER A 101 -3.68 21.52 2.15
C SER A 101 -2.50 22.12 1.39
N ASP A 102 -2.56 22.13 0.07
CA ASP A 102 -1.58 22.79 -0.79
C ASP A 102 -1.82 24.32 -0.76
N GLY A 103 -1.61 24.90 0.42
CA GLY A 103 -1.78 26.32 0.67
C GLY A 103 -0.47 26.89 1.16
N ALA A 104 0.36 27.40 0.23
CA ALA A 104 1.25 28.57 0.41
C ALA A 104 2.63 28.52 -0.32
N ALA A 105 2.95 27.55 -1.19
CA ALA A 105 4.25 27.56 -1.86
C ALA A 105 4.20 27.12 -3.34
N GLY A 106 3.95 28.11 -4.21
CA GLY A 106 4.33 28.18 -5.63
C GLY A 106 4.38 26.84 -6.39
N GLY A 107 3.31 26.55 -7.12
CA GLY A 107 3.18 25.39 -8.00
C GLY A 107 2.24 24.35 -7.42
N GLU A 108 1.13 24.12 -8.12
CA GLU A 108 0.12 23.11 -7.79
C GLU A 108 0.77 21.72 -7.83
N PHE A 109 0.98 21.10 -6.66
CA PHE A 109 1.44 19.72 -6.62
C PHE A 109 0.24 18.83 -6.97
N PRO A 110 0.26 18.09 -8.10
CA PRO A 110 -0.95 17.48 -8.66
C PRO A 110 -1.39 16.21 -7.91
N TYR A 111 -0.94 16.02 -6.67
CA TYR A 111 -1.21 14.87 -5.83
C TYR A 111 -1.67 15.33 -4.45
N ARG A 112 -2.52 14.51 -3.82
CA ARG A 112 -2.96 14.73 -2.45
C ARG A 112 -1.97 14.12 -1.48
N VAL A 113 -1.75 14.83 -0.38
CA VAL A 113 -0.75 14.49 0.64
C VAL A 113 -1.44 14.41 1.99
N TRP A 114 -1.22 13.33 2.73
CA TRP A 114 -1.65 13.20 4.12
C TRP A 114 -0.44 12.94 5.00
N SER A 115 -0.34 13.63 6.12
CA SER A 115 0.77 13.46 7.07
C SER A 115 0.26 13.54 8.49
N HIS A 116 1.01 12.91 9.40
CA HIS A 116 0.85 13.13 10.84
C HIS A 116 1.53 14.43 11.31
N ASP A 117 2.54 14.90 10.57
CA ASP A 117 3.26 16.16 10.78
C ASP A 117 3.03 17.02 9.53
N GLY A 118 2.02 17.89 9.61
CA GLY A 118 1.58 18.74 8.50
C GLY A 118 2.64 19.74 8.04
N PRO A 119 3.21 20.56 8.94
CA PRO A 119 4.25 21.53 8.60
C PRO A 119 5.49 20.89 7.94
N TRP A 120 5.97 19.76 8.48
CA TRP A 120 7.08 19.04 7.86
C TRP A 120 6.73 18.53 6.47
N ALA A 121 5.55 17.91 6.30
CA ALA A 121 5.15 17.39 5.01
C ALA A 121 4.98 18.51 3.98
N GLN A 122 4.45 19.67 4.38
CA GLN A 122 4.36 20.85 3.51
C GLN A 122 5.76 21.35 3.08
N ALA A 123 6.71 21.43 4.02
CA ALA A 123 8.09 21.82 3.71
C ALA A 123 8.82 20.79 2.84
N LEU A 124 8.57 19.50 3.08
CA LEU A 124 9.13 18.40 2.31
C LEU A 124 8.63 18.43 0.88
N ILE A 125 7.31 18.53 0.67
CA ILE A 125 6.74 18.61 -0.68
C ILE A 125 7.04 19.93 -1.35
N ALA A 126 7.41 21.01 -0.64
CA ALA A 126 7.86 22.24 -1.28
C ALA A 126 9.23 22.09 -1.99
N ARG A 127 9.98 21.00 -1.72
CA ARG A 127 11.29 20.77 -2.32
C ARG A 127 11.17 20.22 -3.75
N PRO A 128 11.78 20.86 -4.76
CA PRO A 128 11.67 20.44 -6.16
C PRO A 128 12.10 18.99 -6.40
N ASN A 129 13.20 18.55 -5.81
CA ASN A 129 13.70 17.18 -5.96
C ASN A 129 12.70 16.15 -5.43
N VAL A 130 12.08 16.42 -4.28
CA VAL A 130 11.06 15.52 -3.71
C VAL A 130 9.80 15.51 -4.58
N ARG A 131 9.33 16.68 -5.05
CA ARG A 131 8.19 16.75 -5.98
C ARG A 131 8.46 15.93 -7.25
N SER A 132 9.65 16.05 -7.82
CA SER A 132 10.05 15.34 -9.03
C SER A 132 10.04 13.83 -8.82
N LEU A 133 10.68 13.34 -7.76
CA LEU A 133 10.76 11.92 -7.43
C LEU A 133 9.37 11.31 -7.15
N LEU A 134 8.53 12.02 -6.38
CA LEU A 134 7.15 11.58 -6.13
C LEU A 134 6.32 11.55 -7.42
N SER A 135 6.48 12.55 -8.28
CA SER A 135 5.76 12.61 -9.56
C SER A 135 6.20 11.49 -10.49
N GLU A 136 7.50 11.21 -10.57
CA GLU A 136 8.06 10.09 -11.32
C GLU A 136 7.45 8.76 -10.84
N LEU A 137 7.55 8.45 -9.54
CA LEU A 137 6.98 7.23 -8.96
C LEU A 137 5.47 7.11 -9.18
N LEU A 138 4.73 8.20 -9.05
CA LEU A 138 3.28 8.19 -9.21
C LEU A 138 2.84 8.20 -10.69
N SER A 139 3.76 8.48 -11.62
CA SER A 139 3.53 8.37 -13.06
C SER A 139 3.86 6.96 -13.58
N GLU A 140 4.92 6.33 -13.08
CA GLU A 140 5.44 5.03 -13.53
C GLU A 140 4.41 3.90 -13.37
N GLY A 141 3.57 3.97 -12.33
CA GLY A 141 2.53 2.97 -12.05
C GLY A 141 1.12 3.34 -12.54
N ARG A 142 0.97 4.40 -13.34
CA ARG A 142 -0.36 4.90 -13.72
C ARG A 142 -0.97 4.07 -14.85
N VAL A 143 -2.08 3.40 -14.55
CA VAL A 143 -2.88 2.65 -15.53
C VAL A 143 -4.35 3.10 -15.50
N PRO A 144 -5.11 2.97 -16.60
CA PRO A 144 -6.53 3.33 -16.60
C PRO A 144 -7.32 2.63 -15.47
N GLY A 145 -7.96 3.43 -14.61
CA GLY A 145 -8.77 2.95 -13.49
C GLY A 145 -7.99 2.43 -12.27
N SER A 146 -6.68 2.68 -12.17
CA SER A 146 -5.89 2.48 -10.95
C SER A 146 -4.79 3.52 -10.83
N GLN A 147 -4.56 4.01 -9.62
CA GLN A 147 -3.49 4.96 -9.35
C GLN A 147 -2.46 4.33 -8.41
N PRO A 148 -1.16 4.53 -8.68
CA PRO A 148 -0.11 4.16 -7.74
C PRO A 148 -0.23 5.02 -6.49
N SER A 149 0.35 4.51 -5.41
CA SER A 149 0.29 5.15 -4.11
C SER A 149 1.63 5.00 -3.41
N PHE A 150 2.01 6.07 -2.73
CA PHE A 150 3.22 6.14 -1.95
C PHE A 150 2.88 6.30 -0.47
N PHE A 151 3.62 5.58 0.38
CA PHE A 151 3.45 5.59 1.82
C PHE A 151 4.81 5.55 2.51
N LEU A 152 5.00 6.46 3.45
CA LEU A 152 5.99 6.34 4.51
C LEU A 152 5.29 5.82 5.76
N PHE A 153 5.78 4.70 6.29
CA PHE A 153 5.54 4.25 7.65
C PHE A 153 6.82 4.40 8.46
N PRO A 154 6.76 4.41 9.81
CA PRO A 154 7.95 4.53 10.63
C PRO A 154 9.02 3.50 10.25
N GLY A 155 10.14 3.97 9.70
CA GLY A 155 11.27 3.17 9.26
C GLY A 155 11.09 2.42 7.93
N THR A 156 10.04 2.69 7.15
CA THR A 156 9.78 1.96 5.91
C THR A 156 9.05 2.82 4.88
N LEU A 157 9.63 2.88 3.68
CA LEU A 157 9.04 3.50 2.50
C LEU A 157 8.41 2.45 1.61
N ARG A 158 7.21 2.73 1.12
CA ARG A 158 6.45 1.82 0.27
C ARG A 158 5.83 2.55 -0.90
N TRP A 159 6.04 2.01 -2.09
CA TRP A 159 5.31 2.34 -3.29
C TRP A 159 4.49 1.13 -3.73
N GLY A 160 3.30 1.36 -4.28
CA GLY A 160 2.49 0.27 -4.82
C GLY A 160 1.59 0.70 -5.96
N ALA A 161 1.49 -0.16 -6.98
CA ALA A 161 0.67 0.04 -8.16
C ALA A 161 -0.12 -1.23 -8.52
N ASN A 162 -1.31 -1.08 -9.11
CA ASN A 162 -2.01 -2.21 -9.71
C ASN A 162 -1.59 -2.35 -11.17
N VAL A 163 -1.40 -3.59 -11.59
CA VAL A 163 -1.00 -3.98 -12.94
C VAL A 163 -2.07 -4.94 -13.47
N ARG A 164 -2.69 -4.63 -14.61
CA ARG A 164 -3.87 -5.39 -15.10
C ARG A 164 -3.56 -6.28 -16.29
N SER A 165 -2.51 -5.95 -17.04
CA SER A 165 -2.10 -6.67 -18.25
C SER A 165 -0.58 -6.91 -18.29
N GLU A 166 -0.14 -7.74 -19.22
CA GLU A 166 1.28 -7.96 -19.52
C GLU A 166 1.95 -6.69 -20.06
N ALA A 167 1.28 -5.94 -20.94
CA ALA A 167 1.77 -4.66 -21.44
C ALA A 167 2.00 -3.63 -20.31
N ASP A 168 1.19 -3.68 -19.23
CA ASP A 168 1.42 -2.85 -18.05
C ASP A 168 2.70 -3.27 -17.30
N PHE A 169 3.04 -4.57 -17.25
CA PHE A 169 4.30 -5.04 -16.66
C PHE A 169 5.53 -4.64 -17.48
N GLU A 170 5.42 -4.66 -18.80
CA GLU A 170 6.52 -4.25 -19.68
C GLU A 170 6.85 -2.77 -19.51
N ARG A 171 5.82 -1.94 -19.35
CA ARG A 171 5.95 -0.50 -19.11
C ARG A 171 6.59 -0.15 -17.77
N LEU A 172 6.45 -1.01 -16.75
CA LEU A 172 7.11 -0.78 -15.47
C LEU A 172 8.63 -0.87 -15.65
N ALA A 173 9.35 0.18 -15.28
CA ALA A 173 10.79 0.17 -15.13
C ALA A 173 11.18 -0.05 -13.65
N PRO A 174 11.39 -1.31 -13.20
CA PRO A 174 11.74 -1.59 -11.80
C PRO A 174 13.02 -0.90 -11.35
N ASP A 175 13.95 -0.68 -12.28
CA ASP A 175 15.19 0.09 -12.12
C ASP A 175 14.90 1.55 -11.73
N ARG A 176 14.06 2.27 -12.50
CA ARG A 176 13.68 3.65 -12.18
C ARG A 176 12.91 3.75 -10.87
N ILE A 177 12.04 2.77 -10.59
CA ILE A 177 11.30 2.71 -9.31
C ILE A 177 12.27 2.55 -8.15
N GLU A 178 13.25 1.65 -8.25
CA GLU A 178 14.30 1.48 -7.23
C GLU A 178 15.10 2.76 -7.02
N ASP A 179 15.63 3.34 -8.11
CA ASP A 179 16.50 4.52 -8.04
C ASP A 179 15.74 5.71 -7.44
N ALA A 180 14.48 5.93 -7.83
CA ALA A 180 13.64 6.98 -7.26
C ALA A 180 13.27 6.73 -5.79
N MET A 181 12.99 5.48 -5.41
CA MET A 181 12.71 5.12 -4.01
C MET A 181 13.94 5.30 -3.11
N LEU A 182 15.14 4.96 -3.59
CA LEU A 182 16.40 5.16 -2.88
C LEU A 182 16.73 6.64 -2.71
N ALA A 183 16.62 7.43 -3.78
CA ALA A 183 16.83 8.87 -3.74
C ALA A 183 15.83 9.54 -2.79
N LEU A 184 14.56 9.12 -2.82
CA LEU A 184 13.54 9.66 -1.93
C LEU A 184 13.81 9.30 -0.46
N ALA A 185 14.30 8.08 -0.19
CA ALA A 185 14.72 7.69 1.15
C ALA A 185 15.86 8.58 1.67
N GLU A 186 16.85 8.89 0.85
CA GLU A 186 17.92 9.83 1.22
C GLU A 186 17.38 11.24 1.54
N GLN A 187 16.46 11.76 0.73
CA GLN A 187 15.84 13.06 0.99
C GLN A 187 15.06 13.09 2.30
N LEU A 188 14.38 12.00 2.65
CA LEU A 188 13.62 11.86 3.90
C LEU A 188 14.51 11.69 5.12
N GLU A 189 15.69 11.08 4.98
CA GLU A 189 16.67 10.91 6.05
C GLU A 189 17.43 12.21 6.31
N ALA A 190 17.75 12.97 5.25
CA ALA A 190 18.33 14.30 5.35
C ALA A 190 17.34 15.36 5.88
N PHE A 191 16.04 15.04 5.91
CA PHE A 191 14.98 15.94 6.38
C PHE A 191 13.92 15.18 7.16
N PRO A 192 14.27 14.74 8.39
CA PRO A 192 13.37 13.99 9.22
C PRO A 192 12.17 14.84 9.67
N PRO A 193 11.03 14.20 10.01
CA PRO A 193 9.88 14.89 10.58
C PRO A 193 10.23 15.58 11.90
N THR A 194 9.52 16.68 12.18
CA THR A 194 9.70 17.46 13.41
C THR A 194 9.08 16.70 14.58
N VAL A 195 7.93 16.07 14.34
CA VAL A 195 7.28 15.16 15.27
C VAL A 195 7.53 13.74 14.81
N PRO A 196 8.33 12.91 15.50
CA PRO A 196 8.52 11.53 15.09
C PRO A 196 7.26 10.68 15.34
N SER A 197 6.98 9.76 14.42
CA SER A 197 5.93 8.76 14.57
C SER A 197 6.53 7.38 14.83
N HIS A 198 5.96 6.66 15.78
CA HIS A 198 6.32 5.28 16.08
C HIS A 198 5.19 4.32 15.71
N LEU A 199 5.55 3.06 15.56
CA LEU A 199 4.56 1.98 15.47
C LEU A 199 3.86 1.85 16.82
N THR A 200 2.53 1.91 16.80
CA THR A 200 1.70 1.59 17.96
C THR A 200 1.89 0.13 18.38
N GLY A 201 1.55 -0.22 19.62
CA GLY A 201 1.64 -1.61 20.10
C GLY A 201 0.87 -2.59 19.20
N PHE A 202 -0.30 -2.18 18.70
CA PHE A 202 -1.08 -2.94 17.73
C PHE A 202 -0.35 -3.14 16.40
N GLU A 203 0.31 -2.11 15.85
CA GLU A 203 1.05 -2.23 14.59
C GLU A 203 2.32 -3.07 14.74
N GLN A 204 3.00 -2.98 15.88
CA GLN A 204 4.14 -3.85 16.19
C GLN A 204 3.69 -5.31 16.29
N PHE A 205 2.55 -5.56 16.95
CA PHE A 205 1.94 -6.87 17.03
C PHE A 205 1.51 -7.40 15.66
N ALA A 206 0.84 -6.56 14.86
CA ALA A 206 0.43 -6.87 13.50
C ALA A 206 1.61 -7.31 12.61
N ARG A 207 2.74 -6.62 12.75
CA ARG A 207 3.98 -6.92 12.03
C ARG A 207 4.59 -8.25 12.47
N LYS A 208 4.55 -8.57 13.77
CA LYS A 208 5.11 -9.82 14.31
C LYS A 208 4.21 -11.04 14.06
N HIS A 209 2.90 -10.85 14.10
CA HIS A 209 1.91 -11.93 14.06
C HIS A 209 0.83 -11.68 12.99
N PRO A 210 1.20 -11.60 11.70
CA PRO A 210 0.25 -11.29 10.62
C PRO A 210 -0.87 -12.32 10.49
N MET A 211 -0.58 -13.61 10.73
CA MET A 211 -1.59 -14.68 10.71
C MET A 211 -2.58 -14.56 11.89
N LEU A 212 -2.13 -14.09 13.05
CA LEU A 212 -2.99 -13.97 14.21
C LEU A 212 -4.02 -12.84 14.06
N LEU A 213 -3.66 -11.77 13.34
CA LEU A 213 -4.63 -10.74 12.95
C LEU A 213 -5.75 -11.32 12.08
N VAL A 214 -5.39 -12.16 11.10
CA VAL A 214 -6.39 -12.80 10.23
C VAL A 214 -7.34 -13.64 11.09
N VAL A 215 -6.80 -14.46 12.00
CA VAL A 215 -7.61 -15.26 12.93
C VAL A 215 -8.49 -14.37 13.82
N LEU A 216 -7.95 -13.28 14.37
CA LEU A 216 -8.71 -12.35 15.22
C LEU A 216 -9.87 -11.71 14.46
N TYR A 217 -9.64 -11.26 13.22
CA TYR A 217 -10.69 -10.70 12.35
C TYR A 217 -11.75 -11.74 11.99
N PHE A 218 -11.37 -12.98 11.67
CA PHE A 218 -12.31 -14.05 11.41
C PHE A 218 -13.11 -14.45 12.66
N GLY A 219 -12.46 -14.50 13.82
CA GLY A 219 -13.11 -14.77 15.11
C GLY A 219 -14.12 -13.69 15.50
N LEU A 220 -13.73 -12.41 15.39
CA LEU A 220 -14.64 -11.27 15.59
C LEU A 220 -15.81 -11.29 14.60
N GLY A 221 -15.55 -11.65 13.34
CA GLY A 221 -16.59 -11.83 12.32
C GLY A 221 -17.59 -12.93 12.69
N LEU A 222 -17.09 -14.09 13.15
CA LEU A 222 -17.93 -15.20 13.62
C LEU A 222 -18.80 -14.81 14.82
N VAL A 223 -18.22 -14.12 15.81
CA VAL A 223 -18.95 -13.64 16.99
C VAL A 223 -20.02 -12.62 16.60
N ALA A 224 -19.70 -11.67 15.71
CA ALA A 224 -20.66 -10.69 15.22
C ALA A 224 -21.81 -11.35 14.44
N CYS A 225 -21.52 -12.34 13.59
CA CYS A 225 -22.54 -13.12 12.90
C CYS A 225 -23.41 -13.94 13.86
N GLY A 226 -22.81 -14.52 14.91
CA GLY A 226 -23.53 -15.23 15.96
C GLY A 226 -24.48 -14.32 16.75
N LEU A 227 -24.02 -13.12 17.12
CA LEU A 227 -24.82 -12.09 17.79
C LEU A 227 -25.97 -11.56 16.92
N LEU A 228 -25.70 -11.31 15.63
CA LEU A 228 -26.74 -10.92 14.68
C LEU A 228 -27.78 -12.03 14.50
N GLY A 229 -27.32 -13.28 14.36
CA GLY A 229 -28.20 -14.44 14.26
C GLY A 229 -29.07 -14.63 15.51
N SER A 230 -28.48 -14.52 16.70
CA SER A 230 -29.23 -14.66 17.96
C SER A 230 -30.23 -13.51 18.16
N LEU A 231 -29.87 -12.27 17.84
CA LEU A 231 -30.80 -11.14 17.85
C LEU A 231 -31.97 -11.33 16.88
N LEU A 232 -31.71 -11.92 15.71
CA LEU A 232 -32.73 -12.18 14.69
C LEU A 232 -33.69 -13.29 15.14
N VAL A 233 -33.17 -14.35 15.79
CA VAL A 233 -33.98 -15.42 16.41
C VAL A 233 -34.82 -14.88 17.57
N ILE A 234 -34.22 -14.06 18.45
CA ILE A 234 -34.95 -13.42 19.56
C ILE A 234 -36.03 -12.48 19.03
N GLY A 235 -35.74 -11.69 17.99
CA GLY A 235 -36.71 -10.81 17.33
C GLY A 235 -37.88 -11.57 16.69
N LEU A 236 -37.60 -12.71 16.03
CA LEU A 236 -38.63 -13.60 15.48
C LEU A 236 -39.50 -14.24 16.57
N LEU A 237 -38.89 -14.71 17.66
CA LEU A 237 -39.61 -15.27 18.81
C LEU A 237 -40.50 -14.22 19.49
N ALA A 238 -39.98 -13.01 19.70
CA ALA A 238 -40.74 -11.91 20.27
C ALA A 238 -41.93 -11.51 19.37
N PHE A 239 -41.73 -11.45 18.05
CA PHE A 239 -42.80 -11.18 17.09
C PHE A 239 -43.88 -12.28 17.07
N ALA A 240 -43.48 -13.54 17.20
CA ALA A 240 -44.41 -14.67 17.25
C ALA A 240 -45.23 -14.72 18.57
N LEU A 241 -44.69 -14.22 19.67
CA LEU A 241 -45.35 -14.17 20.98
C LEU A 241 -46.25 -12.93 21.18
N LEU A 242 -46.06 -11.89 20.36
CA LEU A 242 -46.87 -10.66 20.37
C LEU A 242 -48.04 -10.69 19.37
N ARG A 243 -48.20 -11.80 18.64
CA ARG A 243 -49.37 -12.11 17.81
C ARG A 243 -50.27 -13.10 18.51
#